data_AF-A0A2N5IWU0-F1
#
_entry.id   AF-A0A2N5IWU0-F1
#
_cell.length_a   1.000
_cell.length_b   1.000
_cell.length_c   1.000
_cell.angle_alpha   90.00
_cell.angle_beta   90.00
_cell.angle_gamma   90.00
#
_symmetry.space_group_name_H-M   'P 1'
#
loop_
_entity.id
_entity.type
_entity.pdbx_description
1 polymer ?
#
loop_
_entity_poly.entity_id
_entity_poly.type
_entity_poly.pdbx_seq_one_letter_code
_entity_poly.pdbx_strand_id
1 'polypeptide(L)'
;MESIFAIIDMLPAYGLLCYLLVSICVIVAFRAMTRIDCERRRLRVTVVALLGGSAFVALLAYATYAIAAPYAQPDMVDFYRTYQPVVPLFLIGLFCLQFVSGVAAATGWCRRKGQ
;
A
#
# COMPACT_ATOMS: atom_id res chain seq x y z
N MET A 1 -18.41 3.00 26.92
CA MET A 1 -18.28 3.97 25.81
C MET A 1 -16.82 4.33 25.55
N GLU A 2 -15.98 4.49 26.57
CA GLU A 2 -14.54 4.76 26.43
C GLU A 2 -13.79 3.74 25.56
N SER A 3 -14.16 2.46 25.63
CA SER A 3 -13.56 1.38 24.83
C SER A 3 -13.75 1.54 23.32
N ILE A 4 -14.84 2.18 22.88
CA ILE A 4 -15.16 2.34 21.45
C ILE A 4 -14.31 3.46 20.85
N PHE A 5 -14.12 4.57 21.57
CA PHE A 5 -13.26 5.67 21.14
C PHE A 5 -11.79 5.22 21.02
N ALA A 6 -11.31 4.42 21.97
CA ALA A 6 -9.96 3.84 21.89
C ALA A 6 -9.75 2.94 20.64
N ILE A 7 -10.78 2.19 20.22
CA ILE A 7 -10.72 1.39 18.98
C ILE A 7 -10.67 2.30 17.75
N ILE A 8 -11.45 3.39 17.75
CA ILE A 8 -11.48 4.37 16.64
C ILE A 8 -10.13 5.07 16.50
N ASP A 9 -9.46 5.42 17.60
CA ASP A 9 -8.14 6.05 17.56
C ASP A 9 -7.05 5.13 17.02
N MET A 10 -7.16 3.82 17.24
CA MET A 10 -6.21 2.83 16.74
C MET A 10 -6.49 2.39 15.29
N LEU A 11 -7.71 2.65 14.78
CA LEU A 11 -8.16 2.20 13.47
C LEU A 11 -7.27 2.68 12.31
N PRO A 12 -6.79 3.94 12.28
CA PRO A 12 -5.91 4.40 11.21
C PRO A 12 -4.51 3.80 11.27
N ALA A 13 -4.01 3.53 12.48
CA ALA A 13 -2.75 2.81 12.66
C ALA A 13 -2.85 1.39 12.09
N TYR A 14 -3.95 0.67 12.36
CA TYR A 14 -4.21 -0.64 11.74
C TYR A 14 -4.37 -0.56 10.23
N GLY A 15 -5.01 0.49 9.70
CA GLY A 15 -5.10 0.74 8.26
C GLY A 15 -3.72 0.89 7.60
N LEU A 16 -2.83 1.65 8.22
CA LEU A 16 -1.45 1.84 7.73
C LEU A 16 -0.62 0.55 7.81
N LEU A 17 -0.71 -0.19 8.91
CA LEU A 17 -0.05 -1.49 9.07
C LEU A 17 -0.55 -2.51 8.05
N CYS A 18 -1.86 -2.54 7.81
CA CYS A 18 -2.47 -3.39 6.78
C CYS A 18 -1.91 -3.04 5.40
N TYR A 19 -1.87 -1.74 5.05
CA TYR A 19 -1.31 -1.31 3.77
C TYR A 19 0.19 -1.64 3.64
N LEU A 20 0.97 -1.47 4.71
CA LEU A 20 2.38 -1.85 4.74
C LEU A 20 2.55 -3.35 4.44
N LEU A 21 1.75 -4.20 5.08
CA LEU A 21 1.78 -5.65 4.85
C LEU A 21 1.41 -5.99 3.39
N VAL A 22 0.33 -5.39 2.86
CA VAL A 22 -0.06 -5.57 1.45
C VAL A 22 1.06 -5.13 0.51
N SER A 23 1.69 -3.98 0.79
CA SER A 23 2.82 -3.46 0.01
C SER A 23 3.98 -4.45 -0.02
N ILE A 24 4.35 -5.02 1.14
CA ILE A 24 5.41 -6.04 1.23
C ILE A 24 5.03 -7.27 0.41
N CYS A 25 3.81 -7.78 0.57
CA CYS A 25 3.31 -8.94 -0.18
C CYS A 25 3.35 -8.70 -1.70
N VAL A 26 2.93 -7.52 -2.16
CA VAL A 26 2.94 -7.14 -3.58
C VAL A 26 4.37 -7.06 -4.12
N ILE A 27 5.31 -6.46 -3.37
CA ILE A 27 6.73 -6.39 -3.78
C ILE A 27 7.34 -7.79 -3.85
N VAL A 28 7.06 -8.65 -2.88
CA VAL A 28 7.51 -10.05 -2.88
C VAL A 28 6.91 -10.81 -4.06
N ALA A 29 5.63 -10.62 -4.35
CA ALA A 29 4.98 -11.23 -5.51
C ALA A 29 5.62 -10.78 -6.83
N PHE A 30 5.92 -9.49 -7.00
CA PHE A 30 6.65 -8.99 -8.17
C PHE A 30 8.04 -9.63 -8.29
N ARG A 31 8.79 -9.71 -7.19
CA ARG A 31 10.10 -10.39 -7.17
C ARG A 31 9.99 -11.89 -7.50
N ALA A 32 8.98 -12.59 -6.98
CA ALA A 32 8.76 -13.99 -7.29
C ALA A 32 8.42 -14.19 -8.77
N MET A 33 7.59 -13.32 -9.34
CA MET A 33 7.23 -13.35 -10.75
C MET A 33 8.43 -13.13 -11.68
N THR A 34 9.46 -12.38 -11.28
CA THR A 34 10.70 -12.27 -12.09
C THR A 34 11.47 -13.59 -12.24
N ARG A 35 11.18 -14.59 -11.41
CA ARG A 35 11.83 -15.91 -11.46
C ARG A 35 11.04 -16.96 -12.26
N ILE A 36 9.79 -16.67 -12.63
CA ILE A 36 8.90 -17.63 -13.28
C ILE A 36 8.73 -17.23 -14.75
N ASP A 37 8.94 -18.17 -15.68
CA ASP A 37 8.59 -18.00 -17.08
C ASP A 37 7.06 -18.09 -17.25
N CYS A 38 6.35 -17.00 -16.93
CA CYS A 38 4.94 -16.82 -17.21
C CYS A 38 4.73 -16.05 -18.50
N GLU A 39 3.64 -16.28 -19.24
CA GLU A 39 3.32 -15.49 -20.44
C GLU A 39 3.29 -13.98 -20.14
N ARG A 40 3.91 -13.16 -21.00
CA ARG A 40 3.98 -11.69 -20.85
C ARG A 40 2.60 -11.05 -20.64
N ARG A 41 1.57 -11.57 -21.30
CA ARG A 41 0.20 -11.05 -21.20
C ARG A 41 -0.40 -11.32 -19.82
N ARG A 42 -0.27 -12.56 -19.31
CA ARG A 42 -0.69 -12.93 -17.96
C ARG A 42 0.05 -12.12 -16.91
N LEU A 43 1.35 -11.95 -17.06
CA LEU A 43 2.18 -11.20 -16.11
C LEU A 43 1.75 -9.72 -16.03
N ARG A 44 1.46 -9.08 -17.16
CA ARG A 44 0.92 -7.70 -17.17
C ARG A 44 -0.43 -7.61 -16.48
N VAL A 45 -1.34 -8.55 -16.73
CA VAL A 45 -2.67 -8.58 -16.08
C VAL A 45 -2.51 -8.75 -14.56
N THR A 46 -1.65 -9.66 -14.11
CA THR A 46 -1.37 -9.86 -12.68
C THR A 46 -0.76 -8.62 -12.04
N VAL A 47 0.18 -7.95 -12.71
CA VAL A 47 0.78 -6.70 -12.20
C VAL A 47 -0.29 -5.61 -12.06
N VAL A 48 -1.13 -5.42 -13.07
CA VAL A 48 -2.22 -4.44 -13.01
C VAL A 48 -3.22 -4.77 -11.91
N ALA A 49 -3.58 -6.05 -11.74
CA ALA A 49 -4.49 -6.49 -10.68
C ALA A 49 -3.91 -6.24 -9.28
N LEU A 50 -2.63 -6.57 -9.06
CA LEU A 50 -1.95 -6.35 -7.78
C LEU A 50 -1.80 -4.86 -7.45
N LEU A 51 -1.44 -4.03 -8.45
CA LEU A 51 -1.36 -2.57 -8.26
C LEU A 51 -2.75 -1.97 -8.00
N GLY A 52 -3.78 -2.42 -8.73
CA GLY A 52 -5.16 -1.98 -8.51
C GLY A 52 -5.67 -2.34 -7.11
N GLY A 53 -5.41 -3.57 -6.67
CA GLY A 53 -5.73 -4.01 -5.30
C GLY A 53 -5.00 -3.19 -4.24
N SER A 54 -3.70 -2.94 -4.44
CA SER A 54 -2.91 -2.09 -3.55
C SER A 54 -3.44 -0.65 -3.48
N ALA A 55 -3.76 -0.04 -4.63
CA ALA A 55 -4.35 1.29 -4.68
C ALA A 55 -5.67 1.36 -3.91
N PHE A 56 -6.51 0.34 -4.05
CA PHE A 56 -7.77 0.26 -3.31
C PHE A 56 -7.55 0.17 -1.79
N VAL A 57 -6.61 -0.66 -1.33
CA VAL A 57 -6.26 -0.75 0.11
C VAL A 57 -5.66 0.56 0.62
N ALA A 58 -4.83 1.24 -0.18
CA ALA A 58 -4.28 2.55 0.17
C ALA A 58 -5.40 3.59 0.38
N LEU A 59 -6.38 3.61 -0.52
CA LEU A 59 -7.55 4.49 -0.41
C LEU A 59 -8.37 4.19 0.84
N LEU A 60 -8.58 2.92 1.16
CA LEU A 60 -9.27 2.53 2.40
C LEU A 60 -8.49 2.96 3.65
N ALA A 61 -7.16 2.78 3.67
CA ALA A 61 -6.32 3.21 4.78
C ALA A 61 -6.32 4.75 4.95
N TYR A 62 -6.36 5.49 3.83
CA TYR A 62 -6.51 6.94 3.88
C TYR A 62 -7.91 7.35 4.37
N ALA A 63 -8.95 6.66 3.93
CA ALA A 63 -10.32 6.92 4.35
C ALA A 63 -10.52 6.68 5.85
N THR A 64 -9.96 5.60 6.42
CA THR A 64 -10.01 5.36 7.86
C THR A 64 -9.32 6.48 8.64
N TYR A 65 -8.18 6.97 8.15
CA TYR A 65 -7.49 8.12 8.75
C TYR A 65 -8.34 9.41 8.70
N ALA A 66 -8.92 9.72 7.54
CA ALA A 66 -9.75 10.90 7.37
C ALA A 66 -11.04 10.87 8.20
N ILE A 67 -11.66 9.69 8.35
CA ILE A 67 -12.87 9.50 9.16
C ILE A 67 -12.54 9.55 10.66
N ALA A 68 -11.41 9.00 11.10
CA ALA A 68 -11.04 8.98 12.50
C ALA A 68 -10.56 10.34 13.03
N ALA A 69 -9.92 11.16 12.19
CA ALA A 69 -9.39 12.47 12.56
C ALA A 69 -10.38 13.39 13.34
N PRO A 70 -11.67 13.55 12.95
CA PRO A 70 -12.63 14.36 13.71
C PRO A 70 -13.10 13.73 15.03
N TYR A 71 -12.90 12.42 15.23
CA TYR A 71 -13.29 11.71 16.45
C TYR A 71 -12.11 11.44 17.39
N ALA A 72 -10.92 11.95 17.06
CA ALA A 72 -9.72 11.73 17.83
C ALA A 72 -9.88 12.27 19.26
N GLN A 73 -9.45 11.48 20.24
CA GLN A 73 -9.40 11.95 21.62
C GLN A 73 -8.48 13.18 21.76
N PRO A 74 -8.79 14.14 22.66
CA PRO A 74 -8.09 15.41 22.75
C PRO A 74 -6.58 15.30 23.05
N ASP A 75 -6.13 14.19 23.63
CA ASP A 75 -4.72 13.85 23.82
C ASP A 75 -4.02 13.36 22.53
N MET A 76 -4.78 12.89 21.54
CA MET A 76 -4.29 12.38 20.25
C MET A 76 -4.40 13.40 19.10
N VAL A 77 -5.12 14.52 19.28
CA VAL A 77 -5.35 15.53 18.23
C VAL A 77 -4.03 16.11 17.66
N ASP A 78 -3.05 16.39 18.52
CA ASP A 78 -1.74 16.92 18.10
C ASP A 78 -0.94 15.89 17.30
N PHE A 79 -1.08 14.61 17.63
CA PHE A 79 -0.52 13.51 16.85
C PHE A 79 -1.13 13.49 15.44
N TYR A 80 -2.47 13.51 15.33
CA TYR A 80 -3.13 13.53 14.03
C TYR A 80 -2.70 14.73 13.17
N ARG A 81 -2.65 15.94 13.74
CA ARG A 81 -2.20 17.12 12.96
C ARG A 81 -0.76 17.01 12.47
N THR A 82 0.12 16.44 13.29
CA THR A 82 1.53 16.28 12.94
C THR A 82 1.73 15.26 11.81
N TYR A 83 0.98 14.15 11.84
CA TYR A 83 1.14 13.06 10.88
C TYR A 83 0.19 13.16 9.67
N GLN A 84 -0.79 14.06 9.67
CA GLN A 84 -1.71 14.29 8.56
C GLN A 84 -1.00 14.47 7.20
N PRO A 85 0.10 15.23 7.06
CA PRO A 85 0.83 15.30 5.78
C PRO A 85 1.72 14.07 5.51
N VAL A 86 2.13 13.34 6.55
CA VAL A 86 3.04 12.18 6.44
C VAL A 86 2.31 10.95 5.92
N VAL A 87 1.05 10.75 6.32
CA VAL A 87 0.23 9.61 5.87
C VAL A 87 0.10 9.51 4.35
N PRO A 88 -0.34 10.56 3.60
CA PRO A 88 -0.42 10.47 2.15
C PRO A 88 0.96 10.29 1.50
N LEU A 89 2.01 10.93 2.04
CA LEU A 89 3.39 10.72 1.56
C LEU A 89 3.83 9.26 1.71
N PHE A 90 3.51 8.63 2.83
CA PHE A 90 3.80 7.22 3.09
C PHE A 90 3.06 6.30 2.12
N LEU A 91 1.75 6.52 1.94
CA LEU A 91 0.92 5.74 1.02
C LEU A 91 1.42 5.86 -0.43
N ILE A 92 1.65 7.09 -0.89
CA ILE A 92 2.15 7.37 -2.24
C ILE A 92 3.56 6.78 -2.41
N GLY A 93 4.45 6.95 -1.44
CA GLY A 93 5.82 6.44 -1.50
C GLY A 93 5.87 4.92 -1.65
N LEU A 94 5.09 4.20 -0.85
CA LEU A 94 4.96 2.74 -0.98
C LEU A 94 4.31 2.34 -2.30
N PHE A 95 3.29 3.07 -2.75
CA PHE A 95 2.66 2.80 -4.05
C PHE A 95 3.64 2.99 -5.21
N CYS A 96 4.45 4.05 -5.19
CA CYS A 96 5.51 4.29 -6.17
C CYS A 96 6.56 3.16 -6.19
N LEU A 97 6.98 2.68 -5.01
CA LEU A 97 7.90 1.54 -4.91
C LEU A 97 7.31 0.26 -5.53
N GLN A 98 6.03 -0.01 -5.27
CA GLN A 98 5.31 -1.13 -5.88
C GLN A 98 5.19 -0.94 -7.39
N PHE A 99 4.86 0.26 -7.85
CA PHE A 99 4.75 0.59 -9.27
C PHE A 99 6.06 0.34 -10.02
N VAL A 100 7.18 0.87 -9.50
CA VAL A 100 8.52 0.65 -10.10
C VAL A 100 8.87 -0.83 -10.10
N SER A 101 8.57 -1.55 -9.01
CA SER A 101 8.80 -3.00 -8.91
C SER A 101 7.95 -3.80 -9.91
N GLY A 102 6.68 -3.41 -10.10
CA GLY A 102 5.77 -4.02 -11.06
C GLY A 102 6.18 -3.76 -12.52
N VAL A 103 6.62 -2.54 -12.83
CA VAL A 103 7.19 -2.19 -14.14
C VAL A 103 8.46 -2.98 -14.39
N ALA A 104 9.36 -3.07 -13.41
CA ALA A 104 10.58 -3.88 -13.52
C ALA A 104 10.26 -5.36 -13.73
N ALA A 105 9.23 -5.91 -13.07
CA ALA A 105 8.78 -7.28 -13.32
C ALA A 105 8.19 -7.46 -14.73
N ALA A 106 7.43 -6.49 -15.22
CA ALA A 106 6.82 -6.53 -16.56
C ALA A 106 7.82 -6.29 -17.70
N THR A 107 8.91 -5.55 -17.45
CA THR A 107 9.90 -5.13 -18.46
C THR A 107 11.23 -5.87 -18.37
N GLY A 108 11.61 -6.39 -17.20
CA GLY A 108 12.87 -7.10 -16.92
C GLY A 108 13.09 -8.36 -17.76
N TRP A 109 12.07 -8.83 -18.48
CA TRP A 109 12.20 -9.86 -19.50
C TRP A 109 12.80 -9.37 -20.84
N CYS A 110 12.96 -8.08 -21.09
CA CYS A 110 13.61 -7.63 -22.33
C CYS A 110 15.14 -7.74 -22.33
N ARG A 111 15.79 -8.16 -21.23
CA ARG A 111 17.27 -8.21 -21.13
C ARG A 111 17.92 -9.59 -20.97
N ARG A 112 17.16 -10.69 -20.89
CA ARG A 112 17.70 -12.06 -20.68
C ARG A 112 17.67 -12.98 -21.92
N LYS A 113 17.18 -12.53 -23.07
CA LYS A 113 17.21 -13.31 -24.35
C LYS A 113 18.14 -12.66 -25.37
N GLY A 114 19.37 -12.34 -24.96
CA GLY A 114 20.38 -11.69 -25.80
C GLY A 114 21.81 -12.09 -25.46
N GLN A 115 21.99 -13.25 -24.85
CA GLN A 115 23.26 -13.99 -24.80
C GLN A 115 22.98 -15.41 -25.27
#